data_AF-A0A537J9H3-F1
#
_entry.id   AF-A0A537J9H3-F1
#
_cell.length_a   1.000
_cell.length_b   1.000
_cell.length_c   1.000
_cell.angle_alpha   90.00
_cell.angle_beta   90.00
_cell.angle_gamma   90.00
#
_symmetry.space_group_name_H-M   'P 1'
#
loop_
_entity.id
_entity.type
_entity.pdbx_description
1 polymer ?
#
loop_
_entity_poly.entity_id
_entity_poly.type
_entity_poly.pdbx_seq_one_letter_code
_entity_poly.pdbx_strand_id
1 'polypeptide(L)'
;MAINQMSQAPPAEQKGSKVLIGTGDNRLQDAVYRDGTIWAAASDACMPPGDSQIRACARFIELTAAGKEQDFDLGQAGAYYFDPAVEIVPDPSPIVGGNDLIAAFNRSSAKEHVSVVASGRRERQDPPNTLRIPVLVKAGEASYLVSATNGVDRNWGDYSGAGFDPLR
;
A
#
# COMPACT_ATOMS: atom_id res chain seq x y z
N MET A 1 -5.34 21.35 -3.93
CA MET A 1 -4.73 21.30 -2.58
C MET A 1 -3.40 20.56 -2.65
N ALA A 2 -2.48 20.77 -1.69
CA ALA A 2 -1.21 20.05 -1.65
C ALA A 2 -1.38 18.62 -1.11
N ILE A 3 -0.47 17.71 -1.49
CA ILE A 3 -0.34 16.37 -0.88
C ILE A 3 0.03 16.55 0.59
N ASN A 4 -0.60 15.80 1.49
CA ASN A 4 -0.30 15.88 2.91
C ASN A 4 1.10 15.33 3.17
N GLN A 5 1.75 15.82 4.22
CA GLN A 5 3.09 15.39 4.59
C GLN A 5 3.09 13.90 4.96
N MET A 6 4.01 13.14 4.38
CA MET A 6 4.31 11.75 4.75
C MET A 6 5.54 11.72 5.68
N SER A 7 5.66 10.65 6.46
CA SER A 7 6.78 10.41 7.37
C SER A 7 7.27 8.97 7.28
N GLN A 8 8.52 8.73 7.65
CA GLN A 8 9.15 7.42 7.53
C GLN A 8 8.37 6.35 8.31
N ALA A 9 7.96 5.29 7.61
CA ALA A 9 7.27 4.16 8.21
C ALA A 9 8.19 3.39 9.19
N PRO A 10 7.66 2.94 10.35
CA PRO A 10 8.43 2.15 11.30
C PRO A 10 8.61 0.71 10.79
N PRO A 11 9.70 0.02 11.20
CA PRO A 11 9.88 -1.37 10.86
C PRO A 11 8.79 -2.27 11.46
N ALA A 12 8.44 -3.34 10.74
CA ALA A 12 7.27 -4.17 11.00
C ALA A 12 7.56 -5.44 11.82
N GLU A 13 6.61 -5.82 12.66
CA GLU A 13 6.64 -7.09 13.39
C GLU A 13 6.33 -8.27 12.47
N GLN A 14 6.80 -9.46 12.86
CA GLN A 14 6.52 -10.72 12.19
C GLN A 14 6.37 -11.87 13.17
N LYS A 15 5.55 -12.85 12.81
CA LYS A 15 5.39 -14.07 13.60
C LYS A 15 6.72 -14.80 13.79
N GLY A 16 6.93 -15.30 15.01
CA GLY A 16 8.03 -16.22 15.32
C GLY A 16 9.40 -15.57 15.49
N SER A 17 9.50 -14.24 15.44
CA SER A 17 10.77 -13.52 15.61
C SER A 17 10.59 -12.17 16.30
N LYS A 18 11.64 -11.71 16.99
CA LYS A 18 11.77 -10.33 17.48
C LYS A 18 12.51 -9.43 16.49
N VAL A 19 13.06 -10.01 15.43
CA VAL A 19 13.66 -9.26 14.33
C VAL A 19 12.56 -8.57 13.56
N LEU A 20 12.63 -7.24 13.48
CA LEU A 20 11.70 -6.45 12.68
C LEU A 20 12.12 -6.43 11.21
N ILE A 21 11.13 -6.23 10.35
CA ILE A 21 11.28 -6.10 8.90
C ILE A 21 11.41 -4.61 8.56
N GLY A 22 12.39 -4.25 7.74
CA GLY A 22 12.46 -2.91 7.16
C GLY A 22 11.33 -2.73 6.14
N THR A 23 10.54 -1.67 6.29
CA THR A 23 9.37 -1.35 5.44
C THR A 23 9.65 -0.17 4.49
N GLY A 24 10.93 0.11 4.24
CA GLY A 24 11.36 1.26 3.44
C GLY A 24 11.25 2.60 4.16
N ASP A 25 11.19 3.67 3.36
CA ASP A 25 10.95 5.03 3.80
C ASP A 25 9.65 5.58 3.19
N ASN A 26 9.47 6.91 3.18
CA ASN A 26 8.26 7.58 2.71
C ASN A 26 8.36 8.14 1.29
N ARG A 27 9.30 7.63 0.46
CA ARG A 27 9.32 7.94 -0.97
C ARG A 27 8.17 7.26 -1.69
N LEU A 28 7.71 7.86 -2.80
CA LEU A 28 6.77 7.20 -3.71
C LEU A 28 7.42 5.92 -4.27
N GLN A 29 6.68 4.81 -4.18
CA GLN A 29 7.15 3.49 -4.58
C GLN A 29 6.56 3.05 -5.92
N ASP A 30 5.35 3.49 -6.24
CA ASP A 30 4.71 3.19 -7.51
C ASP A 30 3.80 4.35 -7.97
N ALA A 31 3.66 4.48 -9.30
CA ALA A 31 2.77 5.46 -9.89
C ALA A 31 2.30 5.01 -11.28
N VAL A 32 1.01 5.15 -11.53
CA VAL A 32 0.35 4.79 -12.79
C VAL A 32 -0.48 5.97 -13.30
N TYR A 33 -0.41 6.22 -14.61
CA TYR A 33 -1.22 7.23 -15.29
C TYR A 33 -2.19 6.55 -16.26
N ARG A 34 -3.46 6.97 -16.25
CA ARG A 34 -4.46 6.60 -17.24
C ARG A 34 -5.54 7.67 -17.34
N ASP A 35 -5.91 8.06 -18.56
CA ASP A 35 -7.06 8.91 -18.87
C ASP A 35 -7.16 10.22 -18.07
N GLY A 36 -6.01 10.86 -17.77
CA GLY A 36 -5.97 12.13 -17.04
C GLY A 36 -5.85 12.00 -15.52
N THR A 37 -5.85 10.77 -14.99
CA THR A 37 -5.65 10.47 -13.57
C THR A 37 -4.29 9.82 -13.34
N ILE A 38 -3.61 10.23 -12.28
CA ILE A 38 -2.43 9.57 -11.72
C ILE A 38 -2.83 8.99 -10.37
N TRP A 39 -2.55 7.71 -10.15
CA TRP A 39 -2.49 7.13 -8.82
C TRP A 39 -1.04 6.88 -8.44
N ALA A 40 -0.65 7.32 -7.25
CA ALA A 40 0.66 7.05 -6.66
C ALA A 40 0.51 6.36 -5.30
N ALA A 41 1.48 5.52 -4.96
CA ALA A 41 1.50 4.79 -3.72
C ALA A 41 2.86 4.89 -3.01
N ALA A 42 2.84 4.82 -1.68
CA ALA A 42 4.02 4.86 -0.83
C ALA A 42 3.76 4.14 0.51
N SER A 43 4.82 3.83 1.25
CA SER A 43 4.71 3.56 2.68
C SER A 43 4.64 4.88 3.46
N ASP A 44 3.77 4.97 4.46
CA ASP A 44 3.70 6.11 5.40
C ASP A 44 3.59 5.62 6.84
N ALA A 45 4.10 6.41 7.78
CA ALA A 45 3.86 6.21 9.20
C ALA A 45 2.46 6.76 9.55
N CYS A 46 1.55 5.87 9.94
CA CYS A 46 0.21 6.27 10.38
C CYS A 46 -0.18 5.54 11.68
N MET A 47 -1.19 6.05 12.40
CA MET A 47 -1.79 5.35 13.54
C MET A 47 -3.18 4.86 13.11
N PRO A 48 -3.33 3.57 12.75
CA PRO A 48 -4.60 3.04 12.28
C PRO A 48 -5.73 3.22 13.31
N PRO A 49 -7.00 3.37 12.89
CA PRO A 49 -8.12 3.43 13.81
C PRO A 49 -8.16 2.24 14.77
N GLY A 50 -8.23 2.53 16.08
CA GLY A 50 -8.24 1.52 17.13
C GLY A 50 -6.87 0.96 17.52
N ASP A 51 -5.78 1.46 16.92
CA ASP A 51 -4.41 1.16 17.37
C ASP A 51 -3.91 2.22 18.36
N SER A 52 -2.87 1.85 19.12
CA SER A 52 -2.14 2.74 20.04
C SER A 52 -0.69 2.96 19.63
N GLN A 53 -0.27 2.37 18.49
CA GLN A 53 1.08 2.44 17.96
C GLN A 53 1.07 2.97 16.53
N ILE A 54 2.13 3.70 16.18
CA ILE A 54 2.41 4.05 14.78
C ILE A 54 2.81 2.75 14.06
N ARG A 55 2.21 2.53 12.89
CA ARG A 55 2.44 1.39 12.00
C ARG A 55 2.95 1.89 10.66
N ALA A 56 3.53 0.98 9.88
CA ALA A 56 3.65 1.17 8.44
C ALA A 56 2.25 1.01 7.83
N CYS A 57 1.85 2.00 7.05
CA CYS A 57 0.57 2.06 6.35
C CYS A 57 0.82 2.24 4.85
N ALA A 58 -0.10 1.75 4.01
CA ALA A 58 -0.04 2.00 2.58
C ALA A 58 -0.72 3.33 2.27
N ARG A 59 0.04 4.28 1.72
CA ARG A 59 -0.44 5.57 1.23
C ARG A 59 -0.97 5.44 -0.19
N PHE A 60 -2.09 6.10 -0.48
CA PHE A 60 -2.63 6.24 -1.83
C PHE A 60 -2.95 7.71 -2.11
N ILE A 61 -2.48 8.20 -3.27
CA ILE A 61 -2.65 9.58 -3.71
C ILE A 61 -3.22 9.57 -5.12
N GLU A 62 -4.34 10.25 -5.33
CA GLU A 62 -4.92 10.49 -6.64
C GLU A 62 -4.70 11.95 -7.05
N LEU A 63 -4.15 12.13 -8.24
CA LEU A 63 -3.90 13.44 -8.85
C LEU A 63 -4.54 13.52 -10.23
N THR A 64 -5.11 14.67 -10.55
CA THR A 64 -5.50 15.08 -11.89
C THR A 64 -4.72 16.34 -12.29
N ALA A 65 -4.92 16.83 -13.52
CA ALA A 65 -4.40 18.13 -13.92
C ALA A 65 -4.94 19.29 -13.06
N ALA A 66 -6.09 19.12 -12.38
CA ALA A 66 -6.64 20.11 -11.45
C ALA A 66 -5.99 20.05 -10.06
N GLY A 67 -5.22 19.00 -9.77
CA GLY A 67 -4.48 18.79 -8.52
C GLY A 67 -4.91 17.51 -7.81
N LYS A 68 -4.71 17.50 -6.49
CA LYS A 68 -5.01 16.35 -5.63
C LYS A 68 -6.51 16.15 -5.43
N GLU A 69 -7.00 14.97 -5.78
CA GLU A 69 -8.37 14.52 -5.55
C GLU A 69 -8.48 13.69 -4.26
N GLN A 70 -7.56 12.74 -4.06
CA GLN A 70 -7.55 11.83 -2.91
C GLN A 70 -6.15 11.65 -2.35
N ASP A 71 -6.10 11.42 -1.04
CA ASP A 71 -4.84 11.36 -0.30
C ASP A 71 -5.05 10.77 1.10
N PHE A 72 -4.80 9.47 1.24
CA PHE A 72 -5.20 8.72 2.43
C PHE A 72 -4.29 7.53 2.72
N ASP A 73 -4.29 7.13 3.99
CA ASP A 73 -3.60 5.93 4.46
C ASP A 73 -4.58 4.78 4.62
N LEU A 74 -4.18 3.61 4.13
CA LEU A 74 -4.76 2.34 4.52
C LEU A 74 -3.87 1.70 5.60
N GLY A 75 -4.46 1.46 6.77
CA GLY A 75 -3.82 0.77 7.88
C GLY A 75 -4.80 -0.12 8.63
N GLN A 76 -4.28 -1.04 9.44
CA GLN A 76 -5.08 -1.91 10.30
C GLN A 76 -4.42 -2.04 11.67
N ALA A 77 -5.23 -1.98 12.73
CA ALA A 77 -4.75 -2.14 14.09
C ALA A 77 -4.00 -3.48 14.28
N GLY A 78 -2.77 -3.40 14.79
CA GLY A 78 -1.90 -4.54 15.04
C GLY A 78 -1.26 -5.16 13.79
N ALA A 79 -1.33 -4.49 12.64
CA ALA A 79 -0.70 -4.93 11.39
C ALA A 79 0.05 -3.80 10.69
N TYR A 80 0.97 -4.17 9.80
CA TYR A 80 1.81 -3.28 9.03
C TYR A 80 1.56 -3.54 7.55
N TYR A 81 1.30 -2.48 6.79
CA TYR A 81 1.17 -2.49 5.32
C TYR A 81 2.30 -1.69 4.70
N PHE A 82 3.00 -2.28 3.74
CA PHE A 82 4.22 -1.71 3.18
C PHE A 82 4.45 -2.18 1.74
N ASP A 83 5.23 -1.39 1.01
CA ASP A 83 5.55 -1.54 -0.42
C ASP A 83 4.31 -1.67 -1.32
N PRO A 84 3.36 -0.72 -1.27
CA PRO A 84 2.23 -0.74 -2.17
C PRO A 84 2.61 -0.47 -3.62
N ALA A 85 1.93 -1.18 -4.50
CA ALA A 85 1.88 -0.97 -5.94
C ALA A 85 0.43 -0.82 -6.39
N VAL A 86 0.22 -0.09 -7.47
CA VAL A 86 -1.10 0.33 -7.95
C VAL A 86 -1.24 0.14 -9.46
N GLU A 87 -2.43 -0.22 -9.90
CA GLU A 87 -2.79 -0.23 -11.33
C GLU A 87 -4.19 0.34 -11.51
N ILE A 88 -4.38 1.14 -12.56
CA ILE A 88 -5.70 1.65 -12.94
C ILE A 88 -6.36 0.66 -13.90
N VAL A 89 -7.47 0.10 -13.45
CA VAL A 89 -8.31 -0.81 -14.24
C VAL A 89 -9.34 0.02 -15.02
N PRO A 90 -9.31 -0.01 -16.37
CA PRO A 90 -10.28 0.73 -17.18
C PRO A 90 -11.70 0.31 -16.84
N ASP A 91 -12.56 1.28 -16.62
CA ASP A 91 -13.98 1.01 -16.49
C ASP A 91 -14.64 1.04 -17.88
N PRO A 92 -15.42 0.01 -18.28
CA PRO A 92 -16.00 -0.09 -19.61
C PRO A 92 -17.07 0.98 -19.93
N SER A 93 -17.49 1.77 -18.93
CA SER A 93 -18.43 2.86 -19.11
C SER A 93 -17.79 4.06 -19.83
N PRO A 94 -18.54 4.76 -20.70
CA PRO A 94 -18.03 5.92 -21.44
C PRO A 94 -17.81 7.19 -20.58
N ILE A 95 -17.97 7.11 -19.26
CA ILE A 95 -17.86 8.24 -18.34
C ILE A 95 -16.40 8.40 -17.89
N VAL A 96 -15.81 9.56 -18.21
CA VAL A 96 -14.44 9.94 -17.80
C VAL A 96 -14.35 10.01 -16.27
N GLY A 97 -13.22 9.56 -15.70
CA GLY A 97 -12.96 9.60 -14.26
C GLY A 97 -13.62 8.48 -13.47
N GLY A 98 -13.95 7.36 -14.12
CA GLY A 98 -14.58 6.20 -13.48
C GLY A 98 -13.72 4.94 -13.41
N ASN A 99 -12.44 5.01 -13.80
CA ASN A 99 -11.55 3.85 -13.84
C ASN A 99 -11.21 3.36 -12.43
N ASP A 100 -11.43 2.08 -12.16
CA ASP A 100 -11.17 1.48 -10.86
C ASP A 100 -9.67 1.43 -10.51
N LEU A 101 -9.37 1.32 -9.22
CA LEU A 101 -8.00 1.14 -8.72
C LEU A 101 -7.86 -0.24 -8.09
N ILE A 102 -6.79 -0.95 -8.45
CA ILE A 102 -6.30 -2.10 -7.69
C ILE A 102 -4.96 -1.77 -7.05
N ALA A 103 -4.72 -2.37 -5.90
CA ALA A 103 -3.47 -2.24 -5.18
C ALA A 103 -3.00 -3.61 -4.66
N ALA A 104 -1.69 -3.85 -4.73
CA ALA A 104 -1.03 -4.98 -4.10
C ALA A 104 0.01 -4.47 -3.12
N PHE A 105 0.12 -5.07 -1.93
CA PHE A 105 1.05 -4.65 -0.90
C PHE A 105 1.39 -5.82 0.03
N ASN A 106 2.44 -5.64 0.81
CA ASN A 106 2.83 -6.60 1.84
C ASN A 106 2.09 -6.34 3.14
N ARG A 107 1.86 -7.41 3.90
CA ARG A 107 1.28 -7.37 5.24
C ARG A 107 2.05 -8.25 6.21
N SER A 108 2.37 -7.71 7.38
CA SER A 108 2.90 -8.51 8.49
C SER A 108 2.36 -8.03 9.84
N SER A 109 2.53 -8.88 10.85
CA SER A 109 2.18 -8.58 12.24
C SER A 109 2.89 -9.58 13.17
N ALA A 110 2.84 -9.36 14.48
CA ALA A 110 3.28 -10.37 15.45
C ALA A 110 2.59 -11.75 15.29
N LYS A 111 1.47 -11.83 14.55
CA LYS A 111 0.67 -13.05 14.36
C LYS A 111 0.80 -13.67 12.97
N GLU A 112 1.42 -13.01 12.00
CA GLU A 112 1.61 -13.55 10.65
C GLU A 112 3.03 -13.29 10.10
N HIS A 113 3.48 -14.17 9.21
CA HIS A 113 4.66 -13.90 8.40
C HIS A 113 4.29 -12.94 7.27
N VAL A 114 5.29 -12.30 6.64
CA VAL A 114 5.03 -11.37 5.55
C VAL A 114 4.24 -12.06 4.44
N SER A 115 3.08 -11.51 4.17
CA SER A 115 2.09 -12.04 3.23
C SER A 115 1.83 -11.01 2.14
N VAL A 116 1.44 -11.48 0.96
CA VAL A 116 0.96 -10.60 -0.12
C VAL A 116 -0.55 -10.46 0.02
N VAL A 117 -1.01 -9.22 0.06
CA VAL A 117 -2.44 -8.88 0.09
C VAL A 117 -2.76 -7.95 -1.07
N ALA A 118 -4.01 -7.92 -1.47
CA ALA A 118 -4.51 -7.01 -2.48
C ALA A 118 -5.76 -6.31 -1.99
N SER A 119 -6.01 -5.11 -2.48
CA SER A 119 -7.27 -4.41 -2.32
C SER A 119 -7.57 -3.60 -3.58
N GLY A 120 -8.66 -2.86 -3.55
CA GLY A 120 -9.03 -1.95 -4.61
C GLY A 120 -10.24 -1.14 -4.23
N ARG A 121 -10.62 -0.25 -5.14
CA ARG A 121 -11.85 0.51 -5.04
C ARG A 121 -12.49 0.65 -6.41
N ARG A 122 -13.80 0.68 -6.39
CA ARG A 122 -14.61 1.03 -7.55
C ARG A 122 -14.92 2.51 -7.50
N GLU A 123 -14.35 3.29 -8.40
CA GLU A 123 -14.39 4.77 -8.28
C GLU A 123 -15.80 5.33 -8.18
N ARG A 124 -16.73 4.70 -8.90
CA ARG A 124 -18.12 5.16 -8.95
C ARG A 124 -19.01 4.64 -7.83
N GLN A 125 -18.55 3.70 -7.02
CA GLN A 125 -19.36 3.05 -5.98
C GLN A 125 -18.82 3.30 -4.59
N ASP A 126 -17.50 3.28 -4.43
CA ASP A 126 -16.88 3.34 -3.12
C ASP A 126 -16.63 4.80 -2.71
N PRO A 127 -16.84 5.16 -1.43
CA PRO A 127 -16.55 6.51 -0.95
C PRO A 127 -15.10 6.93 -1.24
N PRO A 128 -14.85 8.21 -1.55
CA PRO A 128 -13.49 8.74 -1.67
C PRO A 128 -12.68 8.48 -0.40
N ASN A 129 -11.37 8.37 -0.57
CA ASN A 129 -10.38 8.12 0.48
C ASN A 129 -10.55 6.76 1.18
N THR A 130 -11.03 5.75 0.45
CA THR A 130 -11.19 4.38 0.97
C THR A 130 -10.77 3.33 -0.06
N LEU A 131 -10.18 2.24 0.43
CA LEU A 131 -10.13 0.96 -0.28
C LEU A 131 -11.08 -0.02 0.40
N ARG A 132 -11.52 -1.04 -0.34
CA ARG A 132 -12.24 -2.16 0.23
C ARG A 132 -11.36 -2.95 1.20
N ILE A 133 -11.97 -3.88 1.92
CA ILE A 133 -11.25 -4.76 2.85
C ILE A 133 -10.19 -5.55 2.05
N PRO A 134 -8.90 -5.50 2.45
CA PRO A 134 -7.86 -6.24 1.77
C PRO A 134 -8.10 -7.76 1.81
N VAL A 135 -7.80 -8.43 0.71
CA VAL A 135 -7.86 -9.87 0.55
C VAL A 135 -6.47 -10.47 0.56
N LEU A 136 -6.33 -11.65 1.17
CA LEU A 136 -5.08 -12.39 1.17
C LEU A 136 -4.84 -13.02 -0.21
N VAL A 137 -3.73 -12.67 -0.85
CA VAL A 137 -3.29 -13.28 -2.11
C VAL A 137 -2.40 -14.48 -1.83
N LYS A 138 -1.40 -14.32 -0.94
CA LYS A 138 -0.50 -15.40 -0.53
C LYS A 138 -0.05 -15.21 0.91
N ALA A 139 -0.27 -16.23 1.74
CA ALA A 139 0.28 -16.28 3.09
C ALA A 139 1.80 -16.48 3.07
N GLY A 140 2.48 -15.74 3.94
CA GLY A 140 3.89 -15.97 4.27
C GLY A 140 4.09 -17.27 5.03
N GLU A 141 5.25 -17.89 4.82
CA GLU A 141 5.53 -19.24 5.33
C GLU A 141 6.61 -19.28 6.42
N ALA A 142 7.45 -18.25 6.51
CA ALA A 142 8.55 -18.18 7.46
C ALA A 142 8.91 -16.75 7.82
N SER A 143 9.64 -16.59 8.92
CA SER A 143 10.19 -15.29 9.31
C SER A 143 11.30 -14.86 8.34
N TYR A 144 11.30 -13.58 7.98
CA TYR A 144 12.35 -12.94 7.21
C TYR A 144 13.51 -12.57 8.14
N LEU A 145 14.57 -13.38 8.11
CA LEU A 145 15.73 -13.28 9.00
C LEU A 145 17.03 -12.92 8.27
N VAL A 146 16.94 -12.27 7.10
CA VAL A 146 18.13 -11.90 6.32
C VAL A 146 19.10 -11.10 7.19
N SER A 147 20.37 -11.50 7.17
CA SER A 147 21.44 -10.79 7.89
C SER A 147 21.67 -9.46 7.18
N ALA A 148 21.35 -8.34 7.84
CA ALA A 148 21.69 -7.03 7.32
C ALA A 148 23.22 -6.94 7.22
N THR A 149 23.75 -6.69 6.03
CA THR A 149 25.20 -6.64 5.78
C THR A 149 25.92 -5.56 6.61
N ASN A 150 25.18 -4.64 7.25
CA ASN A 150 25.71 -3.64 8.20
C ASN A 150 24.74 -3.32 9.35
N GLY A 151 23.81 -4.22 9.68
CA GLY A 151 22.92 -4.04 10.85
C GLY A 151 21.77 -3.03 10.68
N VAL A 152 21.59 -2.39 9.52
CA VAL A 152 20.60 -1.32 9.33
C VAL A 152 19.40 -1.73 8.46
N ASP A 153 19.60 -2.44 7.34
CA ASP A 153 18.50 -2.67 6.40
C ASP A 153 18.17 -4.16 6.23
N ARG A 154 17.04 -4.57 6.82
CA ARG A 154 16.35 -5.84 6.52
C ARG A 154 15.11 -5.55 5.69
N ASN A 155 15.27 -4.81 4.61
CA ASN A 155 14.14 -4.48 3.74
C ASN A 155 13.59 -5.77 3.15
N TRP A 156 12.29 -5.98 3.38
CA TRP A 156 11.53 -6.98 2.66
C TRP A 156 11.04 -6.31 1.40
N GLY A 157 11.51 -6.76 0.23
CA GLY A 157 11.00 -6.32 -1.07
C GLY A 157 10.90 -4.80 -1.22
N ASP A 158 11.92 -4.16 -1.80
CA ASP A 158 11.86 -2.70 -2.04
C ASP A 158 10.80 -2.26 -3.08
N TYR A 159 10.15 -3.22 -3.75
CA TYR A 159 9.18 -3.01 -4.81
C TYR A 159 8.13 -4.12 -4.87
N SER A 160 6.87 -3.74 -5.13
CA SER A 160 5.76 -4.63 -5.51
C SER A 160 5.26 -4.24 -6.90
N GLY A 161 4.47 -5.10 -7.55
CA GLY A 161 3.82 -4.78 -8.82
C GLY A 161 2.33 -5.12 -8.79
N ALA A 162 1.53 -4.26 -9.42
CA ALA A 162 0.13 -4.53 -9.77
C ALA A 162 -0.01 -4.45 -11.30
N GLY A 163 -0.93 -5.23 -11.87
CA GLY A 163 -1.13 -5.25 -13.31
C GLY A 163 -2.53 -5.71 -13.69
N PHE A 164 -3.04 -5.12 -14.75
CA PHE A 164 -4.32 -5.46 -15.35
C PHE A 164 -4.05 -6.25 -16.65
N ASP A 165 -4.79 -7.33 -16.85
CA ASP A 165 -4.74 -8.09 -18.10
C ASP A 165 -5.55 -7.35 -19.19
N PRO A 166 -4.91 -6.83 -20.25
CA PRO A 166 -5.60 -6.04 -21.28
C PRO A 166 -6.51 -6.87 -22.19
N LEU A 167 -6.50 -8.21 -22.10
CA LEU A 167 -7.22 -9.10 -23.01
C LEU A 167 -8.55 -9.62 -22.45
N ARG A 168 -9.18 -8.91 -21.49
CA ARG A 168 -10.54 -9.22 -21.02
C ARG A 168 -11.49 -8.04 -21.14
#